data_AF-A0A1C2AYX2-F1
#
_entry.id   AF-A0A1C2AYX2-F1
#
_cell.length_a   1.000
_cell.length_b   1.000
_cell.length_c   1.000
_cell.angle_alpha   90.00
_cell.angle_beta   90.00
_cell.angle_gamma   90.00
#
_symmetry.space_group_name_H-M   'P 1'
#
loop_
_entity.id
_entity.type
_entity.pdbx_description
1 polymer ?
#
loop_
_entity_poly.entity_id
_entity_poly.type
_entity_poly.pdbx_seq_one_letter_code
_entity_poly.pdbx_strand_id
1 'polypeptide(L)'
;MKMTFRILIFVKIIMFFSFSTLHAASTTGLASVYKVTMKKVELCTASTSVSSCVGAVVIGNTEKVVDIASVNAGVAAATFGDPALLPLGVTYTHMRVTIDRKFTIKADLEVTGVTDNCTTTAALSGSGYPGGSLSSNEKYDRTPIIADGGTAAEAELYLKNDQMKVCGNAACTGVGDANTITYAQGTGSSTYQTQHADGSTSDDHVMVYTLSSPYTVSLTPPIIDIGFGTSAAIKATEVGTDFCMFDPQEPVVTITIQ
;
A
#
# COMPACT_ATOMS: atom_id res chain seq x y z
N MET A 1 16.43 27.93 35.91
CA MET A 1 15.06 27.59 35.43
C MET A 1 14.61 28.63 34.41
N LYS A 2 14.74 28.32 33.12
CA LYS A 2 14.14 29.07 32.00
C LYS A 2 13.75 28.02 30.96
N MET A 3 12.48 27.64 30.95
CA MET A 3 11.89 26.84 29.88
C MET A 3 11.75 27.72 28.64
N THR A 4 12.55 27.46 27.61
CA THR A 4 12.34 28.03 26.28
C THR A 4 11.63 26.98 25.43
N PHE A 5 10.34 27.22 25.21
CA PHE A 5 9.48 26.53 24.27
C PHE A 5 10.00 26.74 22.85
N ARG A 6 10.51 25.68 22.20
CA ARG A 6 10.86 25.70 20.77
C ARG A 6 9.63 25.23 19.98
N ILE A 7 8.97 26.19 19.33
CA ILE A 7 7.93 25.95 18.33
C ILE A 7 8.63 25.41 17.08
N LEU A 8 8.46 24.12 16.80
CA LEU A 8 8.79 23.51 15.51
C LEU A 8 7.66 23.84 14.54
N ILE A 9 7.94 24.73 13.60
CA ILE A 9 7.10 25.06 12.46
C ILE A 9 7.06 23.83 11.54
N PHE A 10 6.08 22.94 11.74
CA PHE A 10 5.64 21.99 10.73
C PHE A 10 4.58 22.69 9.87
N VAL A 11 5.01 23.54 8.92
CA VAL A 11 4.16 23.85 7.77
C VAL A 11 4.18 22.60 6.89
N LYS A 12 3.29 21.65 7.20
CA LYS A 12 2.83 20.68 6.21
C LYS A 12 2.05 21.51 5.18
N ILE A 13 2.69 21.78 4.05
CA ILE A 13 2.00 22.24 2.84
C ILE A 13 1.02 21.13 2.49
N ILE A 14 -0.25 21.34 2.85
CA ILE A 14 -1.39 20.58 2.35
C ILE A 14 -1.48 20.94 0.87
N MET A 15 -0.94 20.09 0.00
CA MET A 15 -1.14 20.21 -1.43
C MET A 15 -2.47 19.51 -1.75
N PHE A 16 -3.48 20.32 -2.02
CA PHE A 16 -4.79 19.90 -2.53
C PHE A 16 -4.61 19.21 -3.90
N PHE A 17 -5.14 17.99 -4.04
CA PHE A 17 -5.43 17.42 -5.36
C PHE A 17 -6.76 17.99 -5.84
N SER A 18 -6.75 18.73 -6.96
CA SER A 18 -7.98 19.11 -7.66
C SER A 18 -8.37 17.99 -8.63
N PHE A 19 -9.43 17.25 -8.31
CA PHE A 19 -10.14 16.43 -9.29
C PHE A 19 -11.41 17.19 -9.69
N SER A 20 -11.50 17.62 -10.96
CA SER A 20 -12.73 18.18 -11.50
C SER A 20 -13.55 17.06 -12.15
N THR A 21 -14.39 16.39 -11.35
CA THR A 21 -15.72 15.83 -11.71
C THR A 21 -16.28 15.10 -10.48
N LEU A 22 -17.34 15.66 -9.87
CA LEU A 22 -18.09 15.18 -8.69
C LEU A 22 -17.24 14.95 -7.43
N HIS A 23 -17.42 15.82 -6.43
CA HIS A 23 -16.76 15.72 -5.12
C HIS A 23 -17.34 14.54 -4.33
N ALA A 24 -16.87 13.32 -4.59
CA ALA A 24 -17.11 12.21 -3.69
C ALA A 24 -16.31 12.44 -2.41
N ALA A 25 -17.00 12.51 -1.29
CA ALA A 25 -16.35 12.55 0.02
C ALA A 25 -15.52 11.29 0.25
N SER A 26 -14.39 11.48 0.93
CA SER A 26 -13.51 10.37 1.28
C SER A 26 -12.80 10.62 2.59
N THR A 27 -12.51 9.52 3.29
CA THR A 27 -11.76 9.50 4.53
C THR A 27 -10.61 8.53 4.38
N THR A 28 -9.42 8.97 4.78
CA THR A 28 -8.25 8.10 4.93
C THR A 28 -8.07 7.80 6.41
N GLY A 29 -7.82 6.53 6.74
CA GLY A 29 -7.74 6.10 8.12
C GLY A 29 -6.93 4.82 8.32
N LEU A 30 -7.01 4.31 9.54
CA LEU A 30 -6.38 3.07 9.95
C LEU A 30 -7.22 1.86 9.52
N ALA A 31 -6.56 0.76 9.19
CA ALA A 31 -7.19 -0.54 9.09
C ALA A 31 -6.92 -1.34 10.37
N SER A 32 -7.91 -2.10 10.84
CA SER A 32 -7.73 -3.03 11.97
C SER A 32 -6.96 -4.29 11.59
N VAL A 33 -6.98 -4.65 10.30
CA VAL A 33 -6.13 -5.69 9.67
C VAL A 33 -5.62 -5.11 8.37
N TYR A 34 -4.33 -5.27 8.08
CA TYR A 34 -3.75 -4.91 6.80
C TYR A 34 -2.64 -5.90 6.47
N LYS A 35 -2.96 -6.94 5.70
CA LYS A 35 -2.01 -7.97 5.32
C LYS A 35 -1.41 -7.68 3.96
N VAL A 36 -0.09 -7.68 3.90
CA VAL A 36 0.72 -7.55 2.69
C VAL A 36 1.45 -8.87 2.45
N THR A 37 1.44 -9.35 1.21
CA THR A 37 2.26 -10.49 0.81
C THR A 37 3.59 -9.99 0.24
N MET A 38 4.66 -10.15 1.00
CA MET A 38 6.04 -9.89 0.57
C MET A 38 6.52 -11.07 -0.27
N LYS A 39 7.03 -10.83 -1.49
CA LYS A 39 7.53 -11.88 -2.38
C LYS A 39 9.06 -11.89 -2.48
N LYS A 40 9.66 -10.71 -2.56
CA LYS A 40 11.10 -10.55 -2.75
C LYS A 40 11.63 -9.27 -2.11
N VAL A 41 12.85 -9.33 -1.56
CA VAL A 41 13.59 -8.16 -1.05
C VAL A 41 15.03 -8.21 -1.55
N GLU A 42 15.49 -7.07 -2.05
CA GLU A 42 16.81 -6.86 -2.61
C GLU A 42 17.43 -5.59 -2.01
N LEU A 43 18.75 -5.58 -1.81
CA LEU A 43 19.50 -4.36 -1.53
C LEU A 43 20.29 -3.93 -2.77
N CYS A 44 20.31 -2.63 -3.04
CA CYS A 44 20.98 -2.02 -4.19
C CYS A 44 21.98 -0.94 -3.73
N THR A 45 23.10 -0.81 -4.44
CA THR A 45 24.09 0.25 -4.21
C THR A 45 23.64 1.59 -4.82
N ALA A 46 22.72 1.54 -5.79
CA ALA A 46 22.00 2.68 -6.33
C ALA A 46 20.69 2.23 -7.01
N SER A 47 19.73 3.15 -7.14
CA SER A 47 18.52 2.96 -7.95
C SER A 47 18.11 4.29 -8.57
N THR A 48 17.56 4.22 -9.79
CA THR A 48 17.01 5.38 -10.52
C THR A 48 15.56 5.15 -10.99
N SER A 49 15.02 3.95 -10.76
CA SER A 49 13.68 3.51 -11.14
C SER A 49 13.39 2.15 -10.49
N VAL A 50 12.15 1.66 -10.58
CA VAL A 50 11.80 0.29 -10.13
C VAL A 50 12.56 -0.82 -10.87
N SER A 51 12.90 -0.60 -12.14
CA SER A 51 13.67 -1.54 -12.96
C SER A 51 15.18 -1.45 -12.72
N SER A 52 15.66 -0.36 -12.10
CA SER A 52 17.07 -0.10 -11.83
C SER A 52 17.43 -0.40 -10.38
N CYS A 53 18.12 -1.52 -10.13
CA CYS A 53 18.71 -1.87 -8.83
C CYS A 53 20.16 -2.27 -9.08
N VAL A 54 21.06 -1.30 -9.01
CA VAL A 54 22.49 -1.51 -9.31
C VAL A 54 23.12 -2.31 -8.17
N GLY A 55 23.94 -3.31 -8.51
CA GLY A 55 24.57 -4.18 -7.52
C GLY A 55 23.55 -4.95 -6.67
N ALA A 56 22.39 -5.28 -7.26
CA ALA A 56 21.31 -5.98 -6.58
C ALA A 56 21.80 -7.27 -5.92
N VAL A 57 21.51 -7.41 -4.62
CA VAL A 57 21.63 -8.68 -3.92
C VAL A 57 20.27 -9.05 -3.34
N VAL A 58 19.77 -10.20 -3.77
CA VAL A 58 18.51 -10.77 -3.27
C VAL A 58 18.78 -11.35 -1.89
N ILE A 59 18.17 -10.75 -0.86
CA ILE A 59 18.27 -11.25 0.51
C ILE A 59 17.05 -12.10 0.89
N GLY A 60 15.91 -11.92 0.24
CA GLY A 60 14.72 -12.75 0.46
C GLY A 60 13.97 -13.00 -0.84
N ASN A 61 13.51 -14.24 -1.05
CA ASN A 61 12.79 -14.66 -2.26
C ASN A 61 11.75 -15.74 -1.93
N THR A 62 11.03 -15.55 -0.83
CA THR A 62 10.00 -16.47 -0.37
C THR A 62 8.76 -15.66 -0.04
N GLU A 63 7.58 -16.18 -0.39
CA GLU A 63 6.35 -15.48 -0.05
C GLU A 63 6.10 -15.49 1.45
N LYS A 64 5.82 -14.31 2.00
CA LYS A 64 5.46 -14.14 3.41
C LYS A 64 4.34 -13.12 3.55
N VAL A 65 3.26 -13.53 4.18
CA VAL A 65 2.15 -12.64 4.55
C VAL A 65 2.49 -11.97 5.89
N VAL A 66 2.37 -10.65 5.94
CA VAL A 66 2.64 -9.82 7.13
C VAL A 66 1.45 -8.93 7.38
N ASP A 67 0.85 -9.03 8.58
CA ASP A 67 -0.20 -8.09 9.02
C ASP A 67 0.45 -6.83 9.61
N ILE A 68 0.58 -5.80 8.80
CA ILE A 68 1.24 -4.54 9.18
C ILE A 68 0.36 -3.66 10.09
N ALA A 69 -0.94 -3.94 10.21
CA ALA A 69 -1.81 -3.23 11.14
C ALA A 69 -1.64 -3.72 12.59
N SER A 70 -1.25 -4.99 12.76
CA SER A 70 -1.02 -5.60 14.08
C SER A 70 0.29 -5.19 14.75
N VAL A 71 1.17 -4.51 14.01
CA VAL A 71 2.53 -4.18 14.42
C VAL A 71 2.57 -2.73 14.88
N ASN A 72 3.13 -2.51 16.06
CA ASN A 72 3.36 -1.15 16.54
C ASN A 72 4.29 -0.40 15.59
N ALA A 73 3.99 0.87 15.32
CA ALA A 73 4.81 1.71 14.46
C ALA A 73 6.29 1.69 14.91
N GLY A 74 7.18 1.36 13.98
CA GLY A 74 8.63 1.28 14.24
C GLY A 74 9.11 -0.05 14.83
N VAL A 75 8.22 -1.02 15.08
CA VAL A 75 8.62 -2.40 15.39
C VAL A 75 8.75 -3.19 14.09
N ALA A 76 9.77 -4.05 14.00
CA ALA A 76 9.94 -4.93 12.86
C ALA A 76 8.72 -5.85 12.70
N ALA A 77 8.00 -5.71 11.58
CA ALA A 77 6.78 -6.48 11.34
C ALA A 77 7.06 -7.96 11.04
N ALA A 78 8.24 -8.25 10.49
CA ALA A 78 8.70 -9.59 10.21
C ALA A 78 10.21 -9.58 9.93
N THR A 79 10.93 -10.59 10.42
CA THR A 79 12.23 -10.94 9.83
C THR A 79 12.00 -11.47 8.43
N PHE A 80 12.52 -10.77 7.42
CA PHE A 80 12.42 -11.18 6.02
C PHE A 80 13.78 -11.02 5.33
N GLY A 81 14.30 -12.14 4.85
CA GLY A 81 15.58 -12.22 4.17
C GLY A 81 16.76 -12.63 5.04
N ASP A 82 17.86 -12.95 4.38
CA ASP A 82 19.14 -13.35 4.95
C ASP A 82 20.22 -12.32 4.55
N PRO A 83 20.59 -11.41 5.46
CA PRO A 83 21.60 -10.41 5.18
C PRO A 83 23.03 -10.99 5.14
N ALA A 84 23.25 -12.25 5.52
CA ALA A 84 24.55 -12.92 5.35
C ALA A 84 24.91 -13.14 3.87
N LEU A 85 23.94 -12.99 2.97
CA LEU A 85 24.15 -13.04 1.52
C LEU A 85 24.84 -11.77 0.97
N LEU A 86 24.92 -10.70 1.77
CA LEU A 86 25.52 -9.44 1.34
C LEU A 86 27.05 -9.53 1.29
N PRO A 87 27.70 -9.12 0.19
CA PRO A 87 29.16 -9.10 0.11
C PRO A 87 29.78 -8.06 1.06
N LEU A 88 30.81 -8.48 1.79
CA LEU A 88 31.57 -7.65 2.72
C LEU A 88 32.14 -6.38 2.04
N GLY A 89 32.06 -5.25 2.73
CA GLY A 89 32.62 -3.97 2.27
C GLY A 89 31.81 -3.25 1.19
N VAL A 90 30.70 -3.84 0.71
CA VAL A 90 29.80 -3.16 -0.23
C VAL A 90 28.85 -2.23 0.53
N THR A 91 28.64 -1.02 -0.03
CA THR A 91 27.73 -0.03 0.54
C THR A 91 26.41 0.01 -0.22
N TYR A 92 25.33 -0.32 0.48
CA TYR A 92 23.96 -0.30 -0.02
C TYR A 92 23.28 0.99 0.37
N THR A 93 22.44 1.51 -0.52
CA THR A 93 21.74 2.80 -0.35
C THR A 93 20.23 2.68 -0.57
N HIS A 94 19.77 1.59 -1.19
CA HIS A 94 18.36 1.35 -1.48
C HIS A 94 17.95 -0.07 -1.12
N MET A 95 16.68 -0.22 -0.77
CA MET A 95 15.99 -1.51 -0.70
C MET A 95 14.93 -1.55 -1.77
N ARG A 96 14.90 -2.62 -2.56
CA ARG A 96 13.83 -2.91 -3.51
C ARG A 96 13.00 -4.07 -2.98
N VAL A 97 11.69 -3.88 -2.97
CA VAL A 97 10.72 -4.85 -2.47
C VAL A 97 9.76 -5.19 -3.59
N THR A 98 9.42 -6.47 -3.73
CA THR A 98 8.31 -6.95 -4.55
C THR A 98 7.23 -7.49 -3.64
N ILE A 99 6.02 -6.96 -3.77
CA ILE A 99 4.82 -7.40 -3.05
C ILE A 99 3.76 -7.90 -4.02
N ASP A 100 2.81 -8.68 -3.52
CA ASP A 100 1.56 -8.93 -4.25
C ASP A 100 0.69 -7.67 -4.28
N ARG A 101 -0.01 -7.45 -5.38
CA ARG A 101 -1.00 -6.37 -5.53
C ARG A 101 -2.26 -6.61 -4.70
N LYS A 102 -2.51 -7.83 -4.25
CA LYS A 102 -3.61 -8.22 -3.35
C LYS A 102 -3.25 -7.92 -1.90
N PHE A 103 -4.15 -7.21 -1.23
CA PHE A 103 -4.12 -6.99 0.20
C PHE A 103 -5.34 -7.62 0.84
N THR A 104 -5.19 -8.05 2.09
CA THR A 104 -6.32 -8.44 2.93
C THR A 104 -6.51 -7.37 4.00
N ILE A 105 -7.61 -6.63 3.92
CA ILE A 105 -7.84 -5.42 4.73
C ILE A 105 -9.15 -5.54 5.48
N LYS A 106 -9.15 -5.17 6.76
CA LYS A 106 -10.37 -4.97 7.55
C LYS A 106 -10.42 -3.54 8.07
N ALA A 107 -11.39 -2.76 7.62
CA ALA A 107 -11.55 -1.36 7.99
C ALA A 107 -13.02 -0.97 8.17
N ASP A 108 -13.23 0.08 8.97
CA ASP A 108 -14.51 0.67 9.31
C ASP A 108 -14.26 2.18 9.45
N LEU A 109 -14.64 2.95 8.42
CA LEU A 109 -14.32 4.38 8.31
C LEU A 109 -15.60 5.20 8.19
N GLU A 110 -15.72 6.21 9.03
CA GLU A 110 -16.73 7.26 8.86
C GLU A 110 -16.39 8.09 7.62
N VAL A 111 -17.29 8.12 6.64
CA VAL A 111 -17.19 8.96 5.44
C VAL A 111 -18.43 9.83 5.39
N THR A 112 -18.25 11.14 5.24
CA THR A 112 -19.39 12.04 5.11
C THR A 112 -20.16 11.75 3.82
N GLY A 113 -21.48 11.77 3.85
CA GLY A 113 -22.32 11.67 2.65
C GLY A 113 -22.88 10.26 2.35
N VAL A 114 -22.40 9.26 3.08
CA VAL A 114 -23.09 7.98 3.27
C VAL A 114 -23.91 7.95 4.57
N THR A 115 -24.82 6.98 4.69
CA THR A 115 -25.75 6.87 5.82
C THR A 115 -25.18 6.13 7.03
N ASP A 116 -24.19 5.26 6.80
CA ASP A 116 -23.45 4.48 7.79
C ASP A 116 -21.95 4.48 7.43
N ASN A 117 -21.11 3.92 8.29
CA ASN A 117 -19.68 3.84 8.04
C ASN A 117 -19.36 3.01 6.79
N CYS A 118 -18.36 3.43 6.04
CA CYS A 118 -17.76 2.58 5.03
C CYS A 118 -17.01 1.42 5.70
N THR A 119 -17.64 0.25 5.69
CA THR A 119 -17.11 -0.97 6.31
C THR A 119 -16.68 -1.99 5.26
N THR A 120 -15.46 -2.51 5.36
CA THR A 120 -15.06 -3.66 4.55
C THR A 120 -15.78 -4.91 5.05
N THR A 121 -16.42 -5.66 4.16
CA THR A 121 -17.12 -6.89 4.51
C THR A 121 -16.60 -8.06 3.69
N ALA A 122 -16.97 -9.29 4.08
CA ALA A 122 -16.62 -10.50 3.35
C ALA A 122 -17.20 -10.51 1.92
N ALA A 123 -18.17 -9.63 1.63
CA ALA A 123 -18.74 -9.45 0.29
C ALA A 123 -17.78 -8.77 -0.70
N LEU A 124 -16.57 -8.38 -0.28
CA LEU A 124 -15.51 -7.92 -1.18
C LEU A 124 -14.47 -9.00 -1.49
N SER A 125 -14.71 -10.27 -1.12
CA SER A 125 -13.73 -11.36 -1.22
C SER A 125 -14.32 -12.65 -1.75
N GLY A 126 -13.55 -13.37 -2.58
CA GLY A 126 -13.85 -14.75 -3.00
C GLY A 126 -15.33 -15.00 -3.31
N SER A 127 -15.86 -16.14 -2.87
CA SER A 127 -17.27 -16.49 -3.06
C SER A 127 -18.27 -15.64 -2.28
N GLY A 128 -17.80 -14.77 -1.37
CA GLY A 128 -18.64 -13.77 -0.71
C GLY A 128 -18.97 -12.60 -1.65
N TYR A 129 -18.15 -12.38 -2.67
CA TYR A 129 -18.39 -11.35 -3.67
C TYR A 129 -19.72 -11.59 -4.40
N PRO A 130 -20.65 -10.62 -4.47
CA PRO A 130 -21.97 -10.82 -5.10
C PRO A 130 -21.91 -11.24 -6.57
N GLY A 131 -20.81 -10.96 -7.26
CA GLY A 131 -20.53 -11.46 -8.62
C GLY A 131 -19.77 -12.80 -8.68
N GLY A 132 -19.64 -13.52 -7.56
CA GLY A 132 -18.85 -14.75 -7.42
C GLY A 132 -17.36 -14.50 -7.25
N SER A 133 -16.73 -13.76 -8.17
CA SER A 133 -15.40 -13.14 -8.04
C SER A 133 -15.16 -12.28 -9.28
N LEU A 134 -14.33 -11.24 -9.17
CA LEU A 134 -13.77 -10.61 -10.37
C LEU A 134 -12.80 -11.59 -11.04
N SER A 135 -12.86 -11.71 -12.37
CA SER A 135 -11.88 -12.51 -13.11
C SER A 135 -10.45 -11.98 -12.90
N SER A 136 -9.44 -12.76 -13.31
CA SER A 136 -8.03 -12.44 -13.10
C SER A 136 -7.60 -11.07 -13.63
N ASN A 137 -8.26 -10.54 -14.67
CA ASN A 137 -7.96 -9.20 -15.18
C ASN A 137 -8.89 -8.14 -14.55
N GLU A 138 -10.17 -8.46 -14.34
CA GLU A 138 -11.12 -7.51 -13.75
C GLU A 138 -10.72 -7.07 -12.33
N LYS A 139 -10.03 -7.91 -11.55
CA LYS A 139 -9.48 -7.53 -10.24
C LYS A 139 -8.51 -6.34 -10.31
N TYR A 140 -7.90 -6.09 -11.48
CA TYR A 140 -6.96 -4.98 -11.71
C TYR A 140 -7.59 -3.77 -12.41
N ASP A 141 -8.67 -3.95 -13.17
CA ASP A 141 -9.30 -2.85 -13.90
C ASP A 141 -10.58 -2.34 -13.22
N ARG A 142 -11.15 -3.08 -12.27
CA ARG A 142 -12.42 -2.72 -11.61
C ARG A 142 -12.26 -2.52 -10.11
N THR A 143 -12.75 -1.40 -9.59
CA THR A 143 -12.86 -1.16 -8.15
C THR A 143 -14.29 -1.51 -7.70
N PRO A 144 -14.45 -2.59 -6.89
CA PRO A 144 -15.75 -2.96 -6.37
C PRO A 144 -16.28 -1.92 -5.38
N ILE A 145 -17.60 -1.84 -5.31
CA ILE A 145 -18.31 -1.07 -4.31
C ILE A 145 -19.05 -2.01 -3.38
N ILE A 146 -19.24 -1.61 -2.13
CA ILE A 146 -20.02 -2.32 -1.13
C ILE A 146 -21.00 -1.36 -0.48
N ALA A 147 -22.14 -1.85 -0.01
CA ALA A 147 -23.06 -1.03 0.76
C ALA A 147 -22.33 -0.46 2.00
N ASP A 148 -22.71 0.74 2.42
CA ASP A 148 -22.30 1.26 3.71
C ASP A 148 -22.84 0.39 4.87
N GLY A 149 -22.15 0.43 5.99
CA GLY A 149 -22.41 -0.40 7.16
C GLY A 149 -22.10 -1.89 6.98
N GLY A 150 -22.75 -2.71 7.80
CA GLY A 150 -22.59 -4.17 7.82
C GLY A 150 -21.51 -4.68 8.79
N THR A 151 -21.29 -5.99 8.78
CA THR A 151 -20.35 -6.64 9.72
C THR A 151 -18.92 -6.56 9.18
N ALA A 152 -18.06 -5.82 9.88
CA ALA A 152 -16.65 -5.66 9.52
C ALA A 152 -15.91 -7.00 9.45
N ALA A 153 -15.36 -7.29 8.27
CA ALA A 153 -14.60 -8.49 7.96
C ALA A 153 -13.42 -8.19 7.03
N GLU A 154 -12.51 -9.17 6.90
CA GLU A 154 -11.38 -9.10 5.99
C GLU A 154 -11.86 -9.12 4.51
N ALA A 155 -11.44 -8.12 3.75
CA ALA A 155 -11.72 -7.93 2.33
C ALA A 155 -10.45 -8.09 1.48
N GLU A 156 -10.58 -8.66 0.28
CA GLU A 156 -9.51 -8.73 -0.71
C GLU A 156 -9.53 -7.49 -1.62
N LEU A 157 -8.58 -6.59 -1.42
CA LEU A 157 -8.45 -5.36 -2.21
C LEU A 157 -7.19 -5.42 -3.07
N TYR A 158 -7.19 -4.73 -4.21
CA TYR A 158 -6.12 -4.84 -5.21
C TYR A 158 -5.65 -3.48 -5.68
N LEU A 159 -4.34 -3.32 -5.88
CA LEU A 159 -3.80 -2.21 -6.67
C LEU A 159 -4.30 -2.31 -8.11
N LYS A 160 -4.77 -1.20 -8.67
CA LYS A 160 -5.43 -1.12 -9.98
C LYS A 160 -4.48 -0.70 -11.11
N ASN A 161 -4.89 -0.96 -12.34
CA ASN A 161 -4.24 -0.44 -13.55
C ASN A 161 -4.59 1.05 -13.74
N ASP A 162 -3.89 1.71 -14.64
CA ASP A 162 -3.98 3.16 -14.91
C ASP A 162 -5.25 3.57 -15.65
N GLN A 163 -6.17 2.64 -15.95
CA GLN A 163 -7.51 2.87 -16.49
C GLN A 163 -8.57 2.15 -15.63
N MET A 164 -8.66 2.54 -14.36
CA MET A 164 -9.55 1.92 -13.38
C MET A 164 -11.01 2.35 -13.55
N LYS A 165 -11.93 1.40 -13.50
CA LYS A 165 -13.38 1.63 -13.56
C LYS A 165 -14.00 1.32 -12.21
N VAL A 166 -14.85 2.20 -11.70
CA VAL A 166 -15.62 1.93 -10.49
C VAL A 166 -16.86 1.10 -10.85
N CYS A 167 -17.14 0.05 -10.09
CA CYS A 167 -18.35 -0.74 -10.25
C CYS A 167 -19.59 0.11 -9.92
N GLY A 168 -20.62 0.04 -10.77
CA GLY A 168 -21.88 0.78 -10.56
C GLY A 168 -22.87 0.06 -9.63
N ASN A 169 -22.57 -1.19 -9.25
CA ASN A 169 -23.35 -1.98 -8.29
C ASN A 169 -22.44 -3.02 -7.61
N ALA A 170 -22.92 -3.62 -6.51
CA ALA A 170 -22.14 -4.58 -5.71
C ALA A 170 -21.76 -5.87 -6.46
N ALA A 171 -22.51 -6.27 -7.49
CA ALA A 171 -22.17 -7.42 -8.34
C ALA A 171 -21.19 -7.04 -9.47
N CYS A 172 -20.91 -5.75 -9.65
CA CYS A 172 -20.12 -5.16 -10.72
C CYS A 172 -20.52 -5.62 -12.13
N THR A 173 -21.83 -5.77 -12.36
CA THR A 173 -22.38 -6.07 -13.70
C THR A 173 -22.43 -4.83 -14.59
N GLY A 174 -22.38 -3.64 -13.99
CA GLY A 174 -22.17 -2.36 -14.66
C GLY A 174 -20.94 -1.66 -14.10
N VAL A 175 -20.24 -0.91 -14.94
CA VAL A 175 -19.06 -0.13 -14.59
C VAL A 175 -19.19 1.29 -15.12
N GLY A 176 -18.64 2.25 -14.38
CA GLY A 176 -18.52 3.63 -14.85
C GLY A 176 -17.42 3.81 -15.90
N ASP A 177 -17.21 5.07 -16.28
CA ASP A 177 -16.09 5.46 -17.14
C ASP A 177 -14.74 5.17 -16.47
N ALA A 178 -13.72 4.99 -17.31
CA ALA A 178 -12.36 4.78 -16.84
C ALA A 178 -11.79 6.07 -16.22
N ASN A 179 -11.17 5.92 -15.07
CA ASN A 179 -10.43 6.95 -14.37
C ASN A 179 -8.94 6.64 -14.46
N THR A 180 -8.15 7.67 -14.75
CA THR A 180 -6.71 7.52 -14.78
C THR A 180 -6.16 7.45 -13.36
N ILE A 181 -5.41 6.39 -13.06
CA ILE A 181 -4.67 6.26 -11.80
C ILE A 181 -3.18 6.36 -12.08
N THR A 182 -2.47 7.05 -11.21
CA THR A 182 -1.00 7.09 -11.21
C THR A 182 -0.52 6.92 -9.79
N TYR A 183 0.39 5.98 -9.57
CA TYR A 183 1.01 5.77 -8.27
C TYR A 183 2.08 6.83 -8.06
N ALA A 184 1.96 7.62 -6.99
CA ALA A 184 2.80 8.78 -6.79
C ALA A 184 4.26 8.39 -6.50
N GLN A 185 5.23 9.00 -7.18
CA GLN A 185 6.66 8.70 -6.98
C GLN A 185 7.28 9.70 -6.01
N GLY A 186 8.02 9.23 -5.00
CA GLY A 186 8.85 10.08 -4.13
C GLY A 186 8.08 11.06 -3.23
N THR A 187 6.76 10.90 -3.11
CA THR A 187 5.89 11.68 -2.20
C THR A 187 5.40 10.86 -1.02
N GLY A 188 5.40 9.53 -1.15
CA GLY A 188 5.21 8.57 -0.06
C GLY A 188 6.54 8.06 0.50
N SER A 189 6.50 6.85 1.06
CA SER A 189 7.71 6.22 1.64
C SER A 189 8.66 5.72 0.56
N SER A 190 8.10 5.21 -0.54
CA SER A 190 8.85 4.76 -1.70
C SER A 190 9.30 5.92 -2.58
N THR A 191 10.55 5.82 -3.03
CA THR A 191 11.15 6.71 -4.01
C THR A 191 10.63 6.39 -5.40
N TYR A 192 10.45 5.10 -5.69
CA TYR A 192 9.91 4.60 -6.95
C TYR A 192 8.95 3.45 -6.68
N GLN A 193 7.83 3.42 -7.39
CA GLN A 193 6.92 2.28 -7.43
C GLN A 193 6.41 1.99 -8.85
N THR A 194 6.00 0.75 -9.08
CA THR A 194 5.55 0.26 -10.40
C THR A 194 4.27 0.98 -10.80
N GLN A 195 4.25 1.51 -12.03
CA GLN A 195 3.01 1.90 -12.69
C GLN A 195 2.44 0.68 -13.40
N HIS A 196 1.11 0.58 -13.41
CA HIS A 196 0.40 -0.55 -14.00
C HIS A 196 -0.39 -0.05 -15.19
N ALA A 197 0.08 -0.32 -16.41
CA ALA A 197 -0.63 0.06 -17.63
C ALA A 197 -1.96 -0.70 -17.76
N ASP A 198 -2.91 -0.13 -18.49
CA ASP A 198 -4.17 -0.75 -18.86
C ASP A 198 -3.96 -2.17 -19.42
N GLY A 199 -4.78 -3.11 -18.95
CA GLY A 199 -4.68 -4.52 -19.30
C GLY A 199 -3.49 -5.29 -18.67
N SER A 200 -2.70 -4.67 -17.79
CA SER A 200 -1.65 -5.38 -17.03
C SER A 200 -2.25 -6.50 -16.18
N THR A 201 -1.69 -7.69 -16.33
CA THR A 201 -2.08 -8.90 -15.59
C THR A 201 -1.07 -9.29 -14.50
N SER A 202 -0.01 -8.50 -14.32
CA SER A 202 1.01 -8.79 -13.33
C SER A 202 0.44 -8.68 -11.92
N ASP A 203 0.64 -9.73 -11.11
CA ASP A 203 0.30 -9.72 -9.69
C ASP A 203 1.33 -8.96 -8.84
N ASP A 204 2.47 -8.57 -9.40
CA ASP A 204 3.59 -7.99 -8.67
C ASP A 204 3.56 -6.47 -8.68
N HIS A 205 3.82 -5.88 -7.53
CA HIS A 205 4.11 -4.45 -7.41
C HIS A 205 5.50 -4.28 -6.80
N VAL A 206 6.34 -3.51 -7.48
CA VAL A 206 7.72 -3.27 -7.07
C VAL A 206 7.84 -1.87 -6.51
N MET A 207 8.48 -1.76 -5.37
CA MET A 207 8.73 -0.51 -4.67
C MET A 207 10.21 -0.41 -4.32
N VAL A 208 10.77 0.79 -4.42
CA VAL A 208 12.15 1.08 -4.06
C VAL A 208 12.14 2.17 -3.00
N TYR A 209 12.85 1.91 -1.91
CA TYR A 209 13.02 2.81 -0.79
C TYR A 209 14.49 3.21 -0.68
N THR A 210 14.77 4.50 -0.53
CA THR A 210 16.09 4.96 -0.10
C THR A 210 16.27 4.66 1.38
N LEU A 211 17.43 4.11 1.74
CA LEU A 211 17.78 3.89 3.15
C LEU A 211 18.00 5.24 3.83
N SER A 212 17.53 5.37 5.07
CA SER A 212 17.74 6.57 5.89
C SER A 212 19.24 6.87 6.11
N SER A 213 20.07 5.84 6.08
CA SER A 213 21.53 5.94 6.04
C SER A 213 22.10 4.82 5.17
N PRO A 214 23.10 5.10 4.30
CA PRO A 214 23.82 4.05 3.59
C PRO A 214 24.40 3.02 4.56
N TYR A 215 24.33 1.74 4.20
CA TYR A 215 24.83 0.64 5.02
C TYR A 215 26.00 -0.05 4.33
N THR A 216 27.17 -0.07 4.99
CA THR A 216 28.34 -0.82 4.53
C THR A 216 28.41 -2.15 5.27
N VAL A 217 28.42 -3.25 4.51
CA VAL A 217 28.42 -4.60 5.08
C VAL A 217 29.71 -4.86 5.87
N SER A 218 29.54 -5.21 7.15
CA SER A 218 30.63 -5.57 8.06
C SER A 218 30.73 -7.08 8.28
N LEU A 219 31.75 -7.53 9.04
CA LEU A 219 31.90 -8.94 9.41
C LEU A 219 30.75 -9.48 10.29
N THR A 220 30.04 -8.59 10.98
CA THR A 220 28.84 -8.95 11.74
C THR A 220 27.63 -8.80 10.80
N PRO A 221 26.86 -9.88 10.56
CA PRO A 221 25.63 -9.78 9.78
C PRO A 221 24.67 -8.78 10.42
N PRO A 222 24.10 -7.85 9.64
CA PRO A 222 23.19 -6.86 10.19
C PRO A 222 21.82 -7.46 10.50
N ILE A 223 21.04 -6.74 11.30
CA ILE A 223 19.60 -6.92 11.44
C ILE A 223 18.93 -5.88 10.56
N ILE A 224 17.99 -6.33 9.71
CA ILE A 224 17.18 -5.47 8.86
C ILE A 224 15.78 -5.40 9.47
N ASP A 225 15.42 -4.23 9.97
CA ASP A 225 14.12 -3.95 10.55
C ASP A 225 13.30 -3.08 9.60
N ILE A 226 12.11 -3.57 9.23
CA ILE A 226 11.13 -2.84 8.42
C ILE A 226 9.91 -2.54 9.29
N GLY A 227 9.72 -1.26 9.59
CA GLY A 227 8.59 -0.75 10.36
C GLY A 227 7.53 -0.13 9.45
N PHE A 228 6.26 -0.27 9.85
CA PHE A 228 5.11 0.25 9.11
C PHE A 228 4.26 1.19 9.99
N GLY A 229 3.84 2.32 9.44
CA GLY A 229 2.86 3.24 10.00
C GLY A 229 1.57 3.20 9.19
N THR A 230 0.51 2.69 9.78
CA THR A 230 -0.75 2.35 9.08
C THR A 230 -1.90 3.32 9.34
N SER A 231 -1.65 4.44 10.01
CA SER A 231 -2.69 5.41 10.41
C SER A 231 -3.47 6.01 9.23
N ALA A 232 -2.92 5.93 8.02
CA ALA A 232 -3.51 6.41 6.78
C ALA A 232 -3.43 5.36 5.65
N ALA A 233 -3.39 4.08 6.00
CA ALA A 233 -3.14 2.99 5.04
C ALA A 233 -4.35 2.60 4.19
N ILE A 234 -5.56 3.07 4.50
CA ILE A 234 -6.74 2.80 3.69
C ILE A 234 -7.54 4.08 3.46
N LYS A 235 -8.01 4.28 2.23
CA LYS A 235 -8.96 5.33 1.87
C LYS A 235 -10.32 4.70 1.56
N ALA A 236 -11.37 5.20 2.18
CA ALA A 236 -12.75 4.91 1.81
C ALA A 236 -13.34 6.14 1.11
N THR A 237 -14.07 5.92 0.03
CA THR A 237 -14.74 6.98 -0.75
C THR A 237 -16.19 6.61 -0.97
N GLU A 238 -17.11 7.55 -0.78
CA GLU A 238 -18.53 7.34 -1.05
C GLU A 238 -18.79 7.11 -2.55
N VAL A 239 -19.83 6.33 -2.85
CA VAL A 239 -20.35 6.12 -4.20
C VAL A 239 -21.87 6.22 -4.12
N GLY A 240 -22.40 7.40 -4.43
CA GLY A 240 -23.81 7.70 -4.13
C GLY A 240 -24.02 7.86 -2.62
N THR A 241 -25.21 7.53 -2.12
CA THR A 241 -25.58 7.74 -0.70
C THR A 241 -25.42 6.51 0.18
N ASP A 242 -25.29 5.31 -0.42
CA ASP A 242 -25.43 4.04 0.31
C ASP A 242 -24.29 3.06 -0.02
N PHE A 243 -23.25 3.50 -0.73
CA PHE A 243 -22.13 2.63 -1.11
C PHE A 243 -20.79 3.29 -0.88
N CYS A 244 -19.79 2.45 -0.68
CA CYS A 244 -18.40 2.84 -0.51
C CYS A 244 -17.49 2.02 -1.42
N MET A 245 -16.40 2.65 -1.86
CA MET A 245 -15.23 1.97 -2.43
C MET A 245 -14.00 2.16 -1.55
N PHE A 246 -13.05 1.25 -1.67
CA PHE A 246 -11.85 1.20 -0.84
C PHE A 246 -10.59 1.15 -1.70
N ASP A 247 -9.64 2.03 -1.40
CA ASP A 247 -8.34 2.12 -2.06
C ASP A 247 -7.21 1.90 -1.04
N PRO A 248 -6.46 0.79 -1.14
CA PRO A 248 -5.24 0.58 -0.37
C PRO A 248 -4.26 1.74 -0.60
N GLN A 249 -3.71 2.31 0.47
CA GLN A 249 -2.73 3.39 0.42
C GLN A 249 -1.36 2.86 0.85
N GLU A 250 -0.31 3.51 0.35
CA GLU A 250 1.05 3.20 0.79
C GLU A 250 1.20 3.53 2.28
N PRO A 251 1.57 2.55 3.14
CA PRO A 251 1.86 2.84 4.53
C PRO A 251 3.14 3.68 4.65
N VAL A 252 3.33 4.32 5.81
CA VAL A 252 4.64 4.89 6.15
C VAL A 252 5.61 3.73 6.36
N VAL A 253 6.71 3.66 5.62
CA VAL A 253 7.71 2.60 5.73
C VAL A 253 9.01 3.19 6.25
N THR A 254 9.57 2.56 7.29
CA THR A 254 10.88 2.91 7.84
C THR A 254 11.77 1.69 7.78
N ILE A 255 12.97 1.85 7.23
CA ILE A 255 13.96 0.78 7.11
C ILE A 255 15.17 1.15 7.95
N THR A 256 15.55 0.25 8.85
CA THR A 256 16.76 0.35 9.67
C THR A 256 17.64 -0.86 9.43
N ILE A 257 18.94 -0.63 9.25
CA ILE A 257 19.94 -1.70 9.12
C ILE A 257 21.01 -1.43 10.19
N GLN A 258 21.19 -2.38 11.11
CA GLN A 258 22.07 -2.27 12.28
C GLN A 258 22.98 -3.48 12.44
#